data_AF-A0AAV6YJH7-F1
#
_entry.id   AF-A0AAV6YJH7-F1
#
_cell.length_a   1.000
_cell.length_b   1.000
_cell.length_c   1.000
_cell.angle_alpha   90.00
_cell.angle_beta   90.00
_cell.angle_gamma   90.00
#
_symmetry.space_group_name_H-M   'P 1'
#
loop_
_entity.id
_entity.type
_entity.pdbx_description
1 polymer ?
#
loop_
_entity_poly.entity_id
_entity_poly.type
_entity_poly.pdbx_seq_one_letter_code
_entity_poly.pdbx_strand_id
1 'polypeptide(L)'
;MAQVSDLVKESRQSLAESLFSWACQTPLSKDDTLLLIGHLEKVSVEADGTLDSVNLYLLMALLYCFDVGFLEQGTEDRDELMQQTPLLNERQYVAAIHQRLQDTQPWKLSGLQATVRLAWALALRGVSQLTEVTALAEFTEADEGMAEMAIGGNAFLFLTDAVVASEIFSQEEFFIRRIHTLVTDFLTRMPMKVKQLRNRAEEDARLIHMSLQMGSEPPTSVRRDMEHVMLLIGELYKKDPFHLELALEFWCPIEPLQNTTLMGSYLGVAHQRPPQRQVLLSKFVRQMSDLLPPTLYIPYLRMLRGLATGPQCAHYCFSFLKA
;
A
#
# COMPACT_ATOMS: atom_id res chain seq x y z
N MET A 1 8.83 -21.94 34.36
CA MET A 1 9.36 -20.74 33.68
C MET A 1 9.04 -20.73 32.19
N ALA A 2 9.26 -21.82 31.45
CA ALA A 2 8.85 -21.92 30.03
C ALA A 2 7.34 -21.66 29.81
N GLN A 3 6.46 -22.37 30.53
CA GLN A 3 5.00 -22.18 30.44
C GLN A 3 4.51 -20.74 30.70
N VAL A 4 5.18 -19.99 31.59
CA VAL A 4 4.81 -18.59 31.88
C VAL A 4 5.25 -17.68 30.74
N SER A 5 6.42 -17.93 30.16
CA SER A 5 6.89 -17.19 28.98
C SER A 5 5.98 -17.43 27.76
N ASP A 6 5.52 -18.66 27.57
CA ASP A 6 4.64 -19.01 26.46
C ASP A 6 3.27 -18.35 26.63
N LEU A 7 2.70 -18.41 27.85
CA LEU A 7 1.45 -17.71 28.15
C LEU A 7 1.56 -16.19 27.93
N VAL A 8 2.69 -15.58 28.27
CA VAL A 8 2.91 -14.14 28.04
C VAL A 8 2.97 -13.82 26.54
N LYS A 9 3.59 -14.69 25.72
CA LYS A 9 3.62 -14.52 24.27
C LYS A 9 2.23 -14.65 23.66
N GLU A 10 1.49 -15.69 24.03
CA GLU A 10 0.10 -15.90 23.60
C GLU A 10 -0.81 -14.74 24.02
N SER A 11 -0.62 -14.22 25.23
CA SER A 11 -1.39 -13.06 25.71
C SER A 11 -1.09 -11.81 24.88
N ARG A 12 0.18 -11.55 24.54
CA ARG A 12 0.56 -10.41 23.68
C ARG A 12 -0.04 -10.53 22.29
N GLN A 13 0.00 -11.74 21.73
CA GLN A 13 -0.58 -12.05 20.44
C GLN A 13 -2.10 -11.79 20.43
N SER A 14 -2.82 -12.35 21.40
CA SER A 14 -4.27 -12.15 21.55
C SER A 14 -4.66 -10.68 21.74
N LEU A 15 -3.85 -9.91 22.49
CA LEU A 15 -4.08 -8.48 22.68
C LEU A 15 -3.87 -7.67 21.40
N ALA A 16 -2.84 -8.01 20.61
CA ALA A 16 -2.60 -7.36 19.33
C ALA A 16 -3.71 -7.65 18.32
N GLU A 17 -4.17 -8.90 18.24
CA GLU A 17 -5.33 -9.30 17.44
C GLU A 17 -6.61 -8.58 17.86
N SER A 18 -6.83 -8.42 19.17
CA SER A 18 -7.98 -7.69 19.71
C SER A 18 -7.94 -6.21 19.34
N LEU A 19 -6.78 -5.57 19.48
CA LEU A 19 -6.59 -4.17 19.10
C LEU A 19 -6.75 -3.96 17.60
N PHE A 20 -6.21 -4.86 16.79
CA PHE A 20 -6.42 -4.88 15.35
C PHE A 20 -7.89 -5.00 14.99
N SER A 21 -8.58 -6.00 15.54
CA SER A 21 -10.02 -6.23 15.31
C SER A 21 -10.87 -5.04 15.71
N TRP A 22 -10.49 -4.33 16.79
CA TRP A 22 -11.14 -3.09 17.20
C TRP A 22 -10.89 -1.97 16.18
N ALA A 23 -9.63 -1.74 15.79
CA ALA A 23 -9.26 -0.69 14.84
C ALA A 23 -9.90 -0.86 13.44
N CYS A 24 -10.18 -2.10 13.03
CA CYS A 24 -10.92 -2.38 11.78
C CYS A 24 -12.39 -1.94 11.82
N GLN A 25 -12.99 -1.85 13.01
CA GLN A 25 -14.40 -1.48 13.20
C GLN A 25 -14.56 0.00 13.53
N THR A 26 -13.64 0.55 14.32
CA THR A 26 -13.69 1.95 14.75
C THR A 26 -12.27 2.47 14.88
N PRO A 27 -11.91 3.58 14.22
CA PRO A 27 -10.60 4.19 14.39
C PRO A 27 -10.31 4.50 15.86
N LEU A 28 -9.05 4.34 16.26
CA LEU A 28 -8.62 4.63 17.62
C LEU A 28 -8.72 6.12 17.95
N SER A 29 -8.83 6.41 19.26
CA SER A 29 -8.78 7.79 19.75
C SER A 29 -7.41 8.43 19.48
N LYS A 30 -7.33 9.76 19.55
CA LYS A 30 -6.05 10.49 19.37
C LYS A 30 -4.95 9.93 20.28
N ASP A 31 -5.25 9.74 21.56
CA ASP A 31 -4.25 9.35 22.56
C ASP A 31 -3.82 7.89 22.34
N ASP A 32 -4.76 7.00 22.00
CA ASP A 32 -4.45 5.59 21.69
C ASP A 32 -3.62 5.46 20.40
N THR A 33 -3.96 6.23 19.36
CA THR A 33 -3.18 6.26 18.11
C THR A 33 -1.75 6.75 18.37
N LEU A 34 -1.57 7.78 19.20
CA LEU A 34 -0.24 8.28 19.57
C LEU A 34 0.56 7.28 20.40
N LEU A 35 -0.10 6.53 21.31
CA LEU A 35 0.53 5.45 22.07
C LEU A 35 0.98 4.32 21.16
N LEU A 36 0.14 3.92 20.20
CA LEU A 36 0.46 2.89 19.21
C LEU A 36 1.66 3.32 18.34
N ILE A 37 1.67 4.55 17.85
CA ILE A 37 2.82 5.14 17.14
C ILE A 37 4.09 5.09 18.02
N GLY A 38 4.00 5.52 19.28
CA GLY A 38 5.12 5.51 20.21
C GLY A 38 5.64 4.10 20.56
N HIS A 39 4.80 3.06 20.40
CA HIS A 39 5.23 1.67 20.49
C HIS A 39 6.00 1.25 19.23
N LEU A 40 5.40 1.46 18.05
CA LEU A 40 5.97 1.10 16.75
C LEU A 40 7.32 1.78 16.47
N GLU A 41 7.57 2.96 17.05
CA GLU A 41 8.87 3.64 17.02
C GLU A 41 10.06 2.78 17.50
N LYS A 42 9.80 1.83 18.39
CA LYS A 42 10.82 1.10 19.16
C LYS A 42 10.99 -0.35 18.70
N VAL A 43 10.14 -0.82 17.78
CA VAL A 43 10.11 -2.22 17.33
C VAL A 43 11.28 -2.53 16.42
N SER A 44 11.61 -3.81 16.30
CA SER A 44 12.64 -4.33 15.38
C SER A 44 12.10 -5.53 14.62
N VAL A 45 12.74 -5.85 13.50
CA VAL A 45 12.46 -7.05 12.73
C VAL A 45 13.05 -8.30 13.39
N GLU A 46 12.55 -9.46 12.99
CA GLU A 46 13.10 -10.77 13.30
C GLU A 46 14.41 -11.02 12.54
N ALA A 47 15.03 -12.17 12.79
CA ALA A 47 16.33 -12.52 12.20
C ALA A 47 16.29 -12.67 10.68
N ASP A 48 15.12 -12.97 10.12
CA ASP A 48 14.88 -13.09 8.68
C ASP A 48 14.54 -11.74 8.01
N GLY A 49 14.47 -10.65 8.80
CA GLY A 49 14.14 -9.31 8.31
C GLY A 49 12.65 -8.99 8.32
N THR A 50 11.78 -9.91 8.72
CA THR A 50 10.32 -9.70 8.77
C THR A 50 9.85 -9.06 10.07
N LEU A 51 8.66 -8.45 10.06
CA LEU A 51 7.97 -8.10 11.30
C LEU A 51 7.41 -9.37 11.95
N ASP A 52 7.63 -9.50 13.25
CA ASP A 52 6.97 -10.54 14.04
C ASP A 52 5.45 -10.31 14.06
N SER A 53 4.72 -11.39 14.32
CA SER A 53 3.26 -11.38 14.23
C SER A 53 2.60 -10.27 15.05
N VAL A 54 3.05 -10.04 16.29
CA VAL A 54 2.46 -9.03 17.19
C VAL A 54 2.61 -7.64 16.56
N ASN A 55 3.82 -7.27 16.15
CA ASN A 55 4.07 -5.96 15.58
C ASN A 55 3.42 -5.77 14.22
N LEU A 56 3.20 -6.85 13.47
CA LEU A 56 2.43 -6.78 12.24
C LEU A 56 0.94 -6.48 12.52
N TYR A 57 0.27 -7.16 13.45
CA TYR A 57 -1.11 -6.79 13.85
C TYR A 57 -1.21 -5.33 14.32
N LEU A 58 -0.23 -4.86 15.10
CA LEU A 58 -0.17 -3.47 15.58
C LEU A 58 0.03 -2.45 14.45
N LEU A 59 0.89 -2.74 13.47
CA LEU A 59 1.03 -1.93 12.27
C LEU A 59 -0.30 -1.90 11.51
N MET A 60 -0.92 -3.06 11.29
CA MET A 60 -2.18 -3.15 10.55
C MET A 60 -3.31 -2.39 11.25
N ALA A 61 -3.39 -2.44 12.58
CA ALA A 61 -4.32 -1.65 13.37
C ALA A 61 -4.16 -0.14 13.10
N LEU A 62 -2.92 0.35 13.09
CA LEU A 62 -2.63 1.75 12.77
C LEU A 62 -2.98 2.10 11.32
N LEU A 63 -2.66 1.22 10.36
CA LEU A 63 -2.98 1.45 8.95
C LEU A 63 -4.49 1.53 8.70
N TYR A 64 -5.29 0.75 9.44
CA TYR A 64 -6.76 0.82 9.39
C TYR A 64 -7.33 2.09 10.01
N CYS A 65 -6.68 2.66 11.04
CA CYS A 65 -7.06 3.97 11.58
C CYS A 65 -6.91 5.11 10.55
N PHE A 66 -6.11 4.92 9.50
CA PHE A 66 -5.91 5.86 8.40
C PHE A 66 -6.66 5.45 7.13
N ASP A 67 -7.52 4.42 7.19
CA ASP A 67 -8.27 3.99 6.03
C ASP A 67 -9.44 4.95 5.74
N VAL A 68 -9.41 5.54 4.56
CA VAL A 68 -10.48 6.40 4.02
C VAL A 68 -11.04 5.84 2.72
N GLY A 69 -10.82 4.54 2.45
CA GLY A 69 -11.33 3.84 1.26
C GLY A 69 -12.85 3.90 1.13
N PHE A 70 -13.57 3.98 2.26
CA PHE A 70 -15.03 4.13 2.30
C PHE A 70 -15.52 5.43 1.64
N LEU A 71 -14.67 6.45 1.46
CA LEU A 71 -15.04 7.68 0.77
C LEU A 71 -15.29 7.49 -0.73
N GLU A 72 -14.60 6.53 -1.35
CA GLU A 72 -14.75 6.24 -2.78
C GLU A 72 -15.88 5.22 -3.04
N GLN A 73 -16.21 4.42 -2.04
CA GLN A 73 -17.26 3.42 -2.11
C GLN A 73 -18.57 4.10 -1.71
N GLY A 74 -19.53 4.19 -2.64
CA GLY A 74 -20.88 4.72 -2.37
C GLY A 74 -21.69 3.76 -1.48
N THR A 75 -21.18 3.46 -0.29
CA THR A 75 -21.78 2.61 0.72
C THR A 75 -22.99 3.30 1.35
N GLU A 76 -23.99 2.52 1.76
CA GLU A 76 -25.19 3.05 2.40
C GLU A 76 -24.86 3.75 3.74
N ASP A 77 -23.84 3.26 4.44
CA ASP A 77 -23.41 3.75 5.75
C ASP A 77 -22.34 4.87 5.67
N ARG A 78 -22.08 5.43 4.48
CA ARG A 78 -20.98 6.38 4.26
C ARG A 78 -21.05 7.58 5.20
N ASP A 79 -22.22 8.15 5.40
CA ASP A 79 -22.39 9.36 6.22
C ASP A 79 -22.16 9.04 7.72
N GLU A 80 -22.53 7.84 8.18
CA GLU A 80 -22.24 7.38 9.56
C GLU A 80 -20.74 7.16 9.75
N LEU A 81 -20.09 6.49 8.80
CA LEU A 81 -18.63 6.29 8.80
C LEU A 81 -17.88 7.61 8.78
N MET A 82 -18.37 8.59 8.00
CA MET A 82 -17.80 9.93 7.98
C MET A 82 -17.86 10.60 9.36
N GLN A 83 -18.98 10.48 10.08
CA GLN A 83 -19.14 11.05 11.43
C GLN A 83 -18.28 10.35 12.50
N GLN A 84 -18.06 9.04 12.36
CA GLN A 84 -17.29 8.26 13.32
C GLN A 84 -15.77 8.35 13.11
N THR A 85 -15.33 8.87 11.95
CA THR A 85 -13.91 8.92 11.60
C THR A 85 -13.22 10.16 12.20
N PRO A 86 -12.30 10.02 13.18
CA PRO A 86 -11.64 11.17 13.82
C PRO A 86 -10.81 12.00 12.83
N LEU A 87 -10.26 11.36 11.80
CA LEU A 87 -9.51 12.02 10.72
C LEU A 87 -10.32 13.09 9.98
N LEU A 88 -11.66 12.99 9.96
CA LEU A 88 -12.54 13.93 9.28
C LEU A 88 -13.11 15.01 10.22
N ASN A 89 -13.38 14.65 11.47
CA ASN A 89 -14.13 15.51 12.39
C ASN A 89 -13.27 16.17 13.48
N GLU A 90 -12.07 15.67 13.75
CA GLU A 90 -11.26 16.10 14.88
C GLU A 90 -9.94 16.74 14.44
N ARG A 91 -9.91 18.07 14.31
CA ARG A 91 -8.67 18.81 13.95
C ARG A 91 -7.50 18.50 14.89
N GLN A 92 -7.75 18.29 16.17
CA GLN A 92 -6.70 17.96 17.14
C GLN A 92 -6.10 16.57 16.92
N TYR A 93 -6.90 15.60 16.45
CA TYR A 93 -6.44 14.27 16.05
C TYR A 93 -5.44 14.40 14.90
N VAL A 94 -5.86 15.08 13.84
CA VAL A 94 -5.05 15.29 12.64
C VAL A 94 -3.77 16.06 12.96
N ALA A 95 -3.87 17.16 13.71
CA ALA A 95 -2.72 17.99 14.07
C ALA A 95 -1.67 17.20 14.87
N ALA A 96 -2.09 16.45 15.89
CA ALA A 96 -1.18 15.72 16.76
C ALA A 96 -0.46 14.59 16.03
N ILE A 97 -1.19 13.82 15.20
CA ILE A 97 -0.62 12.73 14.41
C ILE A 97 0.27 13.28 13.30
N HIS A 98 -0.17 14.33 12.60
CA HIS A 98 0.63 14.97 11.56
C HIS A 98 1.96 15.48 12.14
N GLN A 99 1.93 16.20 13.26
CA GLN A 99 3.15 16.67 13.92
C GLN A 99 4.05 15.50 14.34
N ARG A 100 3.48 14.42 14.87
CA ARG A 100 4.23 13.24 15.29
C ARG A 100 4.92 12.53 14.12
N LEU A 101 4.27 12.45 12.96
CA LEU A 101 4.82 11.82 11.77
C LEU A 101 5.76 12.73 10.97
N GLN A 102 5.60 14.05 11.09
CA GLN A 102 6.49 15.05 10.53
C GLN A 102 7.84 15.13 11.26
N ASP A 103 7.88 14.71 12.53
CA ASP A 103 9.10 14.65 13.33
C ASP A 103 10.23 13.91 12.58
N THR A 104 11.39 14.55 12.48
CA THR A 104 12.55 14.02 11.76
C THR A 104 13.31 12.98 12.56
N GLN A 105 12.95 12.76 13.83
CA GLN A 105 13.56 11.70 14.63
C GLN A 105 13.31 10.32 13.97
N PRO A 106 14.38 9.58 13.64
CA PRO A 106 14.22 8.28 12.99
C PRO A 106 13.66 7.26 13.98
N TRP A 107 12.67 6.49 13.54
CA TRP A 107 12.25 5.29 14.27
C TRP A 107 13.36 4.24 14.20
N LYS A 108 13.33 3.25 15.10
CA LYS A 108 14.30 2.14 15.07
C LYS A 108 14.27 1.41 13.71
N LEU A 109 13.08 1.32 13.10
CA LEU A 109 12.89 0.88 11.72
C LEU A 109 12.43 2.06 10.86
N SER A 110 13.35 2.63 10.08
CA SER A 110 13.02 3.75 9.18
C SER A 110 11.97 3.38 8.13
N GLY A 111 11.99 2.13 7.63
CA GLY A 111 11.00 1.62 6.69
C GLY A 111 9.59 1.51 7.29
N LEU A 112 9.48 1.23 8.59
CA LEU A 112 8.20 1.22 9.30
C LEU A 112 7.62 2.63 9.42
N GLN A 113 8.46 3.59 9.84
CA GLN A 113 8.09 5.01 9.87
C GLN A 113 7.64 5.49 8.49
N ALA A 114 8.37 5.10 7.45
CA ALA A 114 8.07 5.43 6.07
C ALA A 114 6.72 4.85 5.61
N THR A 115 6.41 3.62 6.00
CA THR A 115 5.13 2.96 5.70
C THR A 115 3.96 3.68 6.35
N VAL A 116 4.10 4.06 7.62
CA VAL A 116 3.07 4.83 8.34
C VAL A 116 2.88 6.22 7.73
N ARG A 117 3.97 6.90 7.33
CA ARG A 117 3.93 8.17 6.59
C ARG A 117 3.23 8.03 5.24
N LEU A 118 3.46 6.94 4.50
CA LEU A 118 2.79 6.69 3.22
C LEU A 118 1.28 6.58 3.43
N ALA A 119 0.85 5.79 4.40
CA ALA A 119 -0.57 5.62 4.71
C ALA A 119 -1.22 6.95 5.14
N TRP A 120 -0.52 7.74 5.96
CA TRP A 120 -0.97 9.07 6.35
C TRP A 120 -1.08 10.03 5.16
N ALA A 121 -0.09 10.06 4.27
CA ALA A 121 -0.10 10.89 3.07
C ALA A 121 -1.28 10.55 2.15
N LEU A 122 -1.58 9.26 1.97
CA LEU A 122 -2.70 8.80 1.16
C LEU A 122 -4.05 9.10 1.81
N ALA A 123 -4.13 8.99 3.14
CA ALA A 123 -5.32 9.38 3.88
C ALA A 123 -5.61 10.89 3.71
N LEU A 124 -4.60 11.75 3.90
CA LEU A 124 -4.72 13.19 3.67
C LEU A 124 -5.12 13.52 2.23
N ARG A 125 -4.50 12.84 1.24
CA ARG A 125 -4.86 12.99 -0.17
C ARG A 125 -6.32 12.57 -0.41
N GLY A 126 -6.80 11.49 0.21
CA GLY A 126 -8.18 11.05 0.12
C GLY A 126 -9.17 12.05 0.71
N VAL A 127 -8.87 12.57 1.89
CA VAL A 127 -9.66 13.61 2.55
C VAL A 127 -9.68 14.91 1.74
N SER A 128 -8.57 15.26 1.07
CA SER A 128 -8.47 16.47 0.24
C SER A 128 -9.48 16.52 -0.92
N GLN A 129 -9.99 15.37 -1.35
CA GLN A 129 -10.97 15.28 -2.44
C GLN A 129 -12.41 15.56 -1.96
N LEU A 130 -12.65 15.63 -0.64
CA LEU A 130 -13.94 15.98 -0.08
C LEU A 130 -14.13 17.50 -0.09
N THR A 131 -15.19 17.96 -0.75
CA THR A 131 -15.54 19.39 -0.83
C THR A 131 -15.86 20.03 0.53
N GLU A 132 -16.23 19.22 1.52
CA GLU A 132 -16.73 19.68 2.82
C GLU A 132 -15.62 19.90 3.86
N VAL A 133 -14.40 19.41 3.61
CA VAL A 133 -13.32 19.35 4.62
C VAL A 133 -12.34 20.53 4.49
N THR A 134 -12.88 21.75 4.45
CA THR A 134 -12.06 22.97 4.38
C THR A 134 -11.26 23.24 5.65
N ALA A 135 -11.72 22.72 6.80
CA ALA A 135 -11.07 22.92 8.10
C ALA A 135 -9.72 22.21 8.24
N LEU A 136 -9.41 21.22 7.37
CA LEU A 136 -8.16 20.46 7.39
C LEU A 136 -7.22 20.83 6.22
N ALA A 137 -7.52 21.90 5.47
CA ALA A 137 -6.76 22.31 4.30
C ALA A 137 -5.25 22.46 4.59
N GLU A 138 -4.89 22.99 5.76
CA GLU A 138 -3.48 23.16 6.17
C GLU A 138 -2.71 21.83 6.26
N PHE A 139 -3.39 20.71 6.53
CA PHE A 139 -2.78 19.39 6.62
C PHE A 139 -2.82 18.65 5.30
N THR A 140 -3.89 18.80 4.52
CA THR A 140 -4.03 18.12 3.24
C THR A 140 -3.03 18.63 2.19
N GLU A 141 -2.60 19.90 2.27
CA GLU A 141 -1.51 20.43 1.44
C GLU A 141 -0.14 19.79 1.71
N ALA A 142 0.05 19.19 2.89
CA ALA A 142 1.30 18.55 3.28
C ALA A 142 1.40 17.08 2.82
N ASP A 143 0.39 16.55 2.12
CA ASP A 143 0.35 15.17 1.67
C ASP A 143 1.51 14.78 0.72
N GLU A 144 1.86 15.65 -0.22
CA GLU A 144 3.00 15.46 -1.12
C GLU A 144 4.32 15.38 -0.36
N GLY A 145 4.51 16.22 0.66
CA GLY A 145 5.71 16.22 1.49
C GLY A 145 5.82 14.95 2.33
N MET A 146 4.70 14.48 2.89
CA MET A 146 4.63 13.21 3.62
C MET A 146 4.93 12.02 2.72
N ALA A 147 4.37 12.00 1.50
CA ALA A 147 4.66 10.96 0.51
C ALA A 147 6.13 10.96 0.11
N GLU A 148 6.74 12.13 -0.09
CA GLU A 148 8.17 12.24 -0.41
C GLU A 148 9.05 11.67 0.72
N MET A 149 8.73 11.96 1.98
CA MET A 149 9.44 11.38 3.12
C MET A 149 9.26 9.86 3.21
N ALA A 150 8.07 9.35 2.89
CA ALA A 150 7.79 7.92 2.88
C ALA A 150 8.58 7.19 1.76
N ILE A 151 8.59 7.75 0.56
CA ILE A 151 9.38 7.23 -0.56
C ILE A 151 10.86 7.30 -0.19
N GLY A 152 11.35 8.45 0.30
CA GLY A 152 12.69 8.67 0.87
C GLY A 152 13.11 7.63 1.91
N GLY A 153 12.18 7.20 2.75
CA GLY A 153 12.40 6.21 3.81
C GLY A 153 12.24 4.75 3.36
N ASN A 154 12.16 4.47 2.06
CA ASN A 154 12.02 3.12 1.50
C ASN A 154 10.74 2.37 1.92
N ALA A 155 9.59 3.06 2.01
CA ALA A 155 8.31 2.45 2.38
C ALA A 155 7.98 1.19 1.55
N PHE A 156 8.15 1.23 0.23
CA PHE A 156 7.82 0.09 -0.65
C PHE A 156 8.74 -1.12 -0.45
N LEU A 157 10.02 -0.89 -0.16
CA LEU A 157 10.97 -1.96 0.15
C LEU A 157 10.60 -2.61 1.48
N PHE A 158 10.31 -1.80 2.51
CA PHE A 158 9.89 -2.31 3.81
C PHE A 158 8.58 -3.10 3.74
N LEU A 159 7.60 -2.60 2.96
CA LEU A 159 6.37 -3.34 2.69
C LEU A 159 6.66 -4.70 2.04
N THR A 160 7.63 -4.78 1.13
CA THR A 160 8.00 -6.03 0.46
C THR A 160 8.68 -6.99 1.42
N ASP A 161 9.77 -6.54 2.06
CA ASP A 161 10.70 -7.40 2.79
C ASP A 161 10.26 -7.68 4.23
N ALA A 162 9.58 -6.73 4.87
CA ALA A 162 9.24 -6.83 6.29
C ALA A 162 7.76 -7.17 6.54
N VAL A 163 6.86 -6.77 5.63
CA VAL A 163 5.40 -6.93 5.79
C VAL A 163 4.88 -8.10 4.96
N VAL A 164 4.97 -8.02 3.63
CA VAL A 164 4.41 -9.03 2.72
C VAL A 164 5.16 -10.36 2.82
N ALA A 165 6.46 -10.34 3.11
CA ALA A 165 7.25 -11.54 3.31
C ALA A 165 6.95 -12.29 4.64
N SER A 166 6.29 -11.63 5.61
CA SER A 166 5.93 -12.25 6.89
C SER A 166 4.94 -13.40 6.68
N GLU A 167 5.12 -14.51 7.40
CA GLU A 167 4.32 -15.72 7.21
C GLU A 167 2.83 -15.48 7.51
N ILE A 168 2.55 -14.75 8.59
CA ILE A 168 1.18 -14.42 9.03
C ILE A 168 0.45 -13.50 8.05
N PHE A 169 1.19 -12.74 7.21
CA PHE A 169 0.59 -11.84 6.23
C PHE A 169 -0.37 -12.56 5.28
N SER A 170 0.02 -13.74 4.81
CA SER A 170 -0.80 -14.56 3.92
C SER A 170 -1.93 -15.33 4.61
N GLN A 171 -1.99 -15.29 5.94
CA GLN A 171 -3.00 -15.97 6.75
C GLN A 171 -4.14 -15.04 7.18
N GLU A 172 -4.03 -13.74 6.91
CA GLU A 172 -5.00 -12.72 7.33
C GLU A 172 -5.56 -11.95 6.14
N GLU A 173 -6.84 -12.16 5.81
CA GLU A 173 -7.51 -11.57 4.65
C GLU A 173 -7.45 -10.02 4.68
N PHE A 174 -7.73 -9.45 5.85
CA PHE A 174 -7.74 -8.00 6.05
C PHE A 174 -6.34 -7.40 5.86
N PHE A 175 -5.26 -8.15 6.11
CA PHE A 175 -3.91 -7.65 5.85
C PHE A 175 -3.68 -7.45 4.36
N ILE A 176 -4.04 -8.46 3.57
CA ILE A 176 -3.92 -8.44 2.11
C ILE A 176 -4.76 -7.30 1.54
N ARG A 177 -6.02 -7.16 1.97
CA ARG A 177 -6.91 -6.08 1.52
C ARG A 177 -6.36 -4.70 1.84
N ARG A 178 -5.83 -4.49 3.05
CA ARG A 178 -5.34 -3.17 3.45
C ARG A 178 -4.07 -2.78 2.69
N ILE A 179 -3.12 -3.69 2.51
CA ILE A 179 -1.91 -3.42 1.73
C ILE A 179 -2.23 -3.27 0.24
N HIS A 180 -3.18 -4.05 -0.29
CA HIS A 180 -3.74 -3.83 -1.63
C HIS A 180 -4.26 -2.40 -1.78
N THR A 181 -5.17 -1.96 -0.90
CA THR A 181 -5.73 -0.61 -0.92
C THR A 181 -4.63 0.44 -0.86
N LEU A 182 -3.66 0.30 0.05
CA LEU A 182 -2.53 1.22 0.19
C LEU A 182 -1.72 1.35 -1.12
N VAL A 183 -1.41 0.23 -1.77
CA VAL A 183 -0.67 0.21 -3.04
C VAL A 183 -1.51 0.82 -4.16
N THR A 184 -2.78 0.43 -4.28
CA THR A 184 -3.65 0.96 -5.34
C THR A 184 -3.93 2.45 -5.15
N ASP A 185 -4.11 2.92 -3.91
CA ASP A 185 -4.33 4.33 -3.60
C ASP A 185 -3.09 5.16 -3.96
N PHE A 186 -1.88 4.67 -3.72
CA PHE A 186 -0.67 5.34 -4.18
C PHE A 186 -0.67 5.51 -5.71
N LEU A 187 -0.98 4.43 -6.44
CA LEU A 187 -0.96 4.45 -7.90
C LEU A 187 -2.05 5.36 -8.50
N THR A 188 -3.22 5.42 -7.88
CA THR A 188 -4.38 6.14 -8.44
C THR A 188 -4.54 7.56 -7.91
N ARG A 189 -4.23 7.81 -6.63
CA ARG A 189 -4.39 9.13 -5.99
C ARG A 189 -3.14 10.01 -6.11
N MET A 190 -1.96 9.43 -6.35
CA MET A 190 -0.70 10.17 -6.53
C MET A 190 -0.01 9.90 -7.89
N PRO A 191 -0.71 10.06 -9.03
CA PRO A 191 -0.16 9.73 -10.35
C PRO A 191 1.08 10.56 -10.71
N MET A 192 1.21 11.77 -10.15
CA MET A 192 2.39 12.62 -10.35
C MET A 192 3.63 12.06 -9.64
N LYS A 193 3.49 11.44 -8.46
CA LYS A 193 4.60 10.72 -7.80
C LYS A 193 5.03 9.52 -8.63
N VAL A 194 4.08 8.70 -9.09
CA VAL A 194 4.38 7.54 -9.95
C VAL A 194 5.16 7.98 -11.19
N LYS A 195 4.73 9.06 -11.85
CA LYS A 195 5.44 9.63 -13.01
C LYS A 195 6.87 10.09 -12.65
N GLN A 196 7.04 10.77 -11.51
CA GLN A 196 8.37 11.21 -11.04
C GLN A 196 9.30 10.02 -10.77
N LEU A 197 8.80 8.97 -10.10
CA LEU A 197 9.57 7.75 -9.85
C LEU A 197 10.01 7.08 -11.15
N ARG A 198 9.15 7.07 -12.17
CA ARG A 198 9.49 6.52 -13.49
C ARG A 198 10.58 7.33 -14.16
N ASN A 199 10.40 8.65 -14.25
CA ASN A 199 11.37 9.55 -14.86
C ASN A 199 12.73 9.44 -14.15
N ARG A 200 12.73 9.35 -12.82
CA ARG A 200 13.95 9.17 -12.04
C ARG A 200 14.64 7.85 -12.38
N ALA A 201 13.90 6.75 -12.51
CA ALA A 201 14.46 5.47 -12.90
C ALA A 201 15.05 5.49 -14.33
N GLU A 202 14.43 6.23 -15.26
CA GLU A 202 14.98 6.46 -16.60
C GLU A 202 16.30 7.26 -16.55
N GLU A 203 16.36 8.32 -15.73
CA GLU A 203 17.58 9.11 -15.49
C GLU A 203 18.69 8.25 -14.86
N ASP A 204 18.37 7.51 -13.80
CA ASP A 204 19.32 6.66 -13.09
C ASP A 204 19.86 5.55 -14.01
N ALA A 205 19.02 4.97 -14.88
CA ALA A 205 19.47 3.99 -15.87
C ALA A 205 20.47 4.58 -16.87
N ARG A 206 20.29 5.84 -17.31
CA ARG A 206 21.25 6.55 -18.17
C ARG A 206 22.56 6.81 -17.44
N LEU A 207 22.49 7.21 -16.16
CA LEU A 207 23.69 7.42 -15.34
C LEU A 207 24.49 6.12 -15.17
N ILE A 208 23.81 5.01 -14.85
CA ILE A 208 24.44 3.68 -14.76
C ILE A 208 25.11 3.31 -16.08
N HIS A 209 24.40 3.47 -17.20
CA HIS A 209 24.94 3.14 -18.52
C HIS A 209 26.20 3.96 -18.85
N MET A 210 26.18 5.26 -18.56
CA MET A 210 27.32 6.15 -18.78
C MET A 210 28.51 5.78 -17.89
N SER A 211 28.31 5.49 -16.60
CA SER A 211 29.38 5.04 -15.70
C SER A 211 30.03 3.76 -16.20
N LEU A 212 29.23 2.78 -16.62
CA LEU A 212 29.73 1.52 -17.16
C LEU A 212 30.55 1.72 -18.45
N GLN A 213 30.13 2.62 -19.34
CA GLN A 213 30.91 2.98 -20.53
C GLN A 213 32.26 3.63 -20.20
N MET A 214 32.31 4.41 -19.12
CA MET A 214 33.52 5.06 -18.63
C MET A 214 34.39 4.13 -17.76
N GLY A 215 33.99 2.86 -17.56
CA GLY A 215 34.71 1.89 -16.73
C GLY A 215 34.66 2.20 -15.23
N SER A 216 33.72 3.03 -14.79
CA SER A 216 33.51 3.38 -13.38
C SER A 216 32.34 2.62 -12.76
N GLU A 217 32.33 2.52 -11.43
CA GLU A 217 31.19 1.95 -10.71
C GLU A 217 29.96 2.86 -10.79
N PRO A 218 28.75 2.29 -10.77
CA PRO A 218 27.51 3.06 -10.70
C PRO A 218 27.47 3.98 -9.46
N PRO A 219 26.84 5.17 -9.55
CA PRO A 219 26.71 6.05 -8.40
C PRO A 219 25.89 5.39 -7.27
N THR A 220 26.35 5.53 -6.03
CA THR A 220 25.62 5.07 -4.83
C THR A 220 24.35 5.88 -4.54
N SER A 221 24.18 7.03 -5.21
CA SER A 221 23.01 7.91 -5.12
C SER A 221 21.82 7.46 -5.96
N VAL A 222 21.96 6.38 -6.74
CA VAL A 222 20.85 5.81 -7.53
C VAL A 222 19.79 5.27 -6.60
N ARG A 223 18.55 5.69 -6.83
CA ARG A 223 17.40 5.23 -6.04
C ARG A 223 16.65 4.14 -6.80
N ARG A 224 16.02 3.24 -6.06
CA ARG A 224 15.30 2.07 -6.60
C ARG A 224 13.81 2.08 -6.30
N ASP A 225 13.24 3.26 -6.05
CA ASP A 225 11.86 3.39 -5.58
C ASP A 225 10.84 2.77 -6.55
N MET A 226 10.97 3.02 -7.86
CA MET A 226 10.09 2.42 -8.87
C MET A 226 10.28 0.89 -8.98
N GLU A 227 11.52 0.41 -8.83
CA GLU A 227 11.80 -1.03 -8.75
C GLU A 227 11.10 -1.64 -7.53
N HIS A 228 11.18 -1.00 -6.36
CA HIS A 228 10.50 -1.46 -5.15
C HIS A 228 8.98 -1.47 -5.29
N VAL A 229 8.37 -0.50 -5.99
CA VAL A 229 6.92 -0.52 -6.30
C VAL A 229 6.56 -1.76 -7.13
N MET A 230 7.31 -2.06 -8.19
CA MET A 230 7.06 -3.23 -9.05
C MET A 230 7.22 -4.55 -8.29
N LEU A 231 8.27 -4.65 -7.48
CA LEU A 231 8.54 -5.84 -6.67
C LEU A 231 7.46 -6.05 -5.60
N LEU A 232 7.02 -4.97 -4.94
CA LEU A 232 5.93 -5.02 -3.97
C LEU A 232 4.65 -5.56 -4.60
N ILE A 233 4.25 -5.04 -5.77
CA ILE A 233 3.09 -5.55 -6.51
C ILE A 233 3.28 -7.03 -6.85
N GLY A 234 4.47 -7.41 -7.34
CA GLY A 234 4.78 -8.80 -7.69
C GLY A 234 4.66 -9.77 -6.52
N GLU A 235 5.15 -9.41 -5.34
CA GLU A 235 5.07 -10.26 -4.15
C GLU A 235 3.68 -10.24 -3.51
N LEU A 236 3.00 -9.10 -3.48
CA LEU A 236 1.65 -8.97 -2.90
C LEU A 236 0.63 -9.88 -3.59
N TYR A 237 0.66 -9.97 -4.93
CA TYR A 237 -0.31 -10.76 -5.71
C TYR A 237 0.20 -12.16 -6.07
N LYS A 238 1.39 -12.56 -5.59
CA LYS A 238 2.01 -13.85 -5.91
C LYS A 238 1.19 -15.06 -5.49
N LYS A 239 0.37 -14.90 -4.45
CA LYS A 239 -0.56 -15.89 -3.91
C LYS A 239 -1.92 -15.24 -3.76
N ASP A 240 -2.97 -16.06 -3.81
CA ASP A 240 -4.34 -15.63 -3.53
C ASP A 240 -5.03 -16.66 -2.60
N PRO A 241 -4.62 -16.72 -1.32
CA PRO A 241 -5.08 -17.77 -0.39
C PRO A 241 -6.57 -17.69 -0.07
N PHE A 242 -7.17 -16.51 -0.17
CA PHE A 242 -8.60 -16.26 0.10
C PHE A 242 -9.43 -16.11 -1.17
N HIS A 243 -8.86 -16.32 -2.36
CA HIS A 243 -9.54 -16.18 -3.65
C HIS A 243 -10.21 -14.81 -3.81
N LEU A 244 -9.51 -13.75 -3.40
CA LEU A 244 -10.02 -12.38 -3.45
C LEU A 244 -9.99 -11.80 -4.87
N GLU A 245 -9.18 -12.38 -5.75
CA GLU A 245 -8.99 -11.96 -7.13
C GLU A 245 -8.57 -10.48 -7.29
N LEU A 246 -7.92 -9.89 -6.28
CA LEU A 246 -7.53 -8.46 -6.26
C LEU A 246 -6.63 -8.04 -7.43
N ALA A 247 -5.86 -8.98 -7.99
CA ALA A 247 -5.04 -8.73 -9.18
C ALA A 247 -5.87 -8.38 -10.43
N LEU A 248 -7.17 -8.74 -10.47
CA LEU A 248 -8.07 -8.38 -11.57
C LEU A 248 -8.26 -6.86 -11.71
N GLU A 249 -8.05 -6.08 -10.65
CA GLU A 249 -8.13 -4.62 -10.71
C GLU A 249 -7.03 -4.00 -11.60
N PHE A 250 -5.94 -4.72 -11.87
CA PHE A 250 -4.88 -4.26 -12.78
C PHE A 250 -5.19 -4.53 -14.24
N TRP A 251 -6.22 -5.33 -14.53
CA TRP A 251 -6.58 -5.72 -15.88
C TRP A 251 -7.86 -5.03 -16.31
N CYS A 252 -7.86 -4.44 -17.51
CA CYS A 252 -9.06 -3.92 -18.14
C CYS A 252 -9.30 -4.72 -19.42
N PRO A 253 -10.28 -5.64 -19.46
CA PRO A 253 -10.58 -6.39 -20.67
C PRO A 253 -11.01 -5.44 -21.79
N ILE A 254 -10.44 -5.64 -22.99
CA ILE A 254 -10.79 -4.87 -24.20
C ILE A 254 -12.07 -5.45 -24.85
N GLU A 255 -12.38 -6.71 -24.55
CA GLU A 255 -13.55 -7.44 -25.05
C GLU A 255 -14.37 -7.98 -23.86
N PRO A 256 -15.71 -7.84 -23.86
CA PRO A 256 -16.53 -8.50 -22.86
C PRO A 256 -16.38 -10.01 -23.02
N LEU A 257 -15.82 -10.69 -22.02
CA LEU A 257 -15.83 -12.15 -21.99
C LEU A 257 -17.27 -12.65 -22.04
N GLN A 258 -17.63 -13.28 -23.15
CA GLN A 258 -18.89 -14.01 -23.31
C GLN A 258 -18.85 -15.30 -22.48
N ASN A 259 -18.81 -15.20 -21.15
CA ASN A 259 -19.00 -16.34 -20.26
C ASN A 259 -20.19 -16.09 -19.33
N THR A 260 -21.38 -16.34 -19.87
CA THR A 260 -22.58 -16.69 -19.10
C THR A 260 -22.36 -18.02 -18.38
N THR A 261 -21.91 -18.00 -17.12
CA THR A 261 -22.20 -19.04 -16.08
C THR A 261 -21.54 -18.71 -14.73
N LEU A 262 -21.78 -17.53 -14.16
CA LEU A 262 -21.55 -17.31 -12.72
C LEU A 262 -22.74 -16.57 -12.12
N MET A 263 -23.79 -17.36 -11.89
CA MET A 263 -24.87 -17.00 -10.99
C MET A 263 -24.28 -17.06 -9.57
N GLY A 264 -24.07 -15.91 -8.91
CA GLY A 264 -23.67 -15.88 -7.49
C GLY A 264 -22.74 -14.76 -7.00
N SER A 265 -22.32 -13.80 -7.82
CA SER A 265 -21.58 -12.61 -7.35
C SER A 265 -22.42 -11.35 -7.55
N TYR A 266 -22.36 -10.44 -6.58
CA TYR A 266 -23.23 -9.27 -6.29
C TYR A 266 -23.32 -8.18 -7.38
N LEU A 267 -22.98 -8.46 -8.63
CA LEU A 267 -23.03 -7.49 -9.73
C LEU A 267 -23.64 -8.11 -10.99
N GLY A 268 -24.94 -8.38 -10.91
CA GLY A 268 -25.78 -8.53 -12.10
C GLY A 268 -26.13 -7.17 -12.70
N VAL A 269 -25.20 -6.52 -13.41
CA VAL A 269 -25.56 -5.38 -14.28
C VAL A 269 -24.71 -5.42 -15.56
N ALA A 270 -25.41 -5.49 -16.70
CA ALA A 270 -24.85 -5.41 -18.04
C ALA A 270 -24.12 -4.07 -18.29
N HIS A 271 -23.03 -4.11 -19.07
CA HIS A 271 -22.33 -2.95 -19.67
C HIS A 271 -21.94 -1.81 -18.72
N GLN A 272 -21.33 -2.10 -17.57
CA GLN A 272 -20.69 -1.06 -16.78
C GLN A 272 -19.29 -0.76 -17.32
N ARG A 273 -19.04 0.52 -17.62
CA ARG A 273 -17.68 1.03 -17.88
C ARG A 273 -16.79 0.62 -16.70
N PRO A 274 -15.57 0.12 -16.94
CA PRO A 274 -14.67 -0.28 -15.86
C PRO A 274 -14.50 0.86 -14.84
N PRO A 275 -14.48 0.56 -13.52
CA PRO A 275 -14.26 1.55 -12.49
C PRO A 275 -13.01 2.41 -12.77
N GLN A 276 -13.05 3.69 -12.41
CA GLN A 276 -11.94 4.62 -12.68
C GLN A 276 -10.61 4.10 -12.10
N ARG A 277 -10.63 3.50 -10.92
CA ARG A 277 -9.47 2.84 -10.30
C ARG A 277 -8.86 1.78 -11.21
N GLN A 278 -9.67 0.84 -11.71
CA GLN A 278 -9.22 -0.22 -12.62
C GLN A 278 -8.63 0.34 -13.92
N VAL A 279 -9.22 1.41 -14.46
CA VAL A 279 -8.67 2.09 -15.65
C VAL A 279 -7.29 2.66 -15.38
N LEU A 280 -7.08 3.31 -14.23
CA LEU A 280 -5.78 3.90 -13.85
C LEU A 280 -4.72 2.83 -13.58
N LEU A 281 -5.08 1.71 -12.93
CA LEU A 281 -4.17 0.60 -12.66
C LEU A 281 -3.76 -0.11 -13.96
N SER A 282 -4.72 -0.39 -14.85
CA SER A 282 -4.44 -0.95 -16.19
C SER A 282 -3.57 -0.01 -17.02
N LYS A 283 -3.82 1.30 -16.94
CA LYS A 283 -2.98 2.31 -17.59
C LYS A 283 -1.56 2.27 -17.02
N PHE A 284 -1.37 2.12 -15.71
CA PHE A 284 -0.05 1.96 -15.10
C PHE A 284 0.69 0.75 -15.69
N VAL A 285 0.09 -0.44 -15.73
CA VAL A 285 0.72 -1.65 -16.29
C VAL A 285 1.20 -1.43 -17.73
N ARG A 286 0.38 -0.79 -18.57
CA ARG A 286 0.70 -0.45 -19.97
C ARG A 286 1.76 0.64 -20.09
N GLN A 287 1.71 1.66 -19.25
CA GLN A 287 2.69 2.75 -19.26
C GLN A 287 4.07 2.29 -18.81
N MET A 288 4.15 1.24 -17.99
CA MET A 288 5.41 0.65 -17.57
C MET A 288 5.99 -0.30 -18.62
N SER A 289 5.21 -0.89 -19.53
CA SER A 289 5.79 -1.63 -20.67
C SER A 289 6.42 -0.73 -21.73
N ASP A 290 5.95 0.51 -21.85
CA ASP A 290 6.42 1.43 -22.88
C ASP A 290 7.78 2.05 -22.52
N LEU A 291 8.78 1.86 -23.39
CA LEU A 291 10.16 2.36 -23.24
C LEU A 291 10.81 2.03 -21.88
N LEU A 292 10.62 0.80 -21.40
CA LEU A 292 11.11 0.38 -20.09
C LEU A 292 12.65 0.36 -20.03
N PRO A 293 13.29 1.05 -19.05
CA PRO A 293 14.73 0.98 -18.85
C PRO A 293 15.20 -0.46 -18.55
N PRO A 294 16.41 -0.88 -18.97
CA PRO A 294 16.92 -2.22 -18.71
C PRO A 294 16.97 -2.60 -17.22
N THR A 295 17.20 -1.61 -16.35
CA THR A 295 17.21 -1.78 -14.89
C THR A 295 15.86 -2.20 -14.33
N LEU A 296 14.76 -1.82 -14.98
CA LEU A 296 13.40 -2.14 -14.54
C LEU A 296 12.81 -3.37 -15.25
N TYR A 297 13.50 -3.96 -16.23
CA TYR A 297 12.99 -5.10 -16.98
C TYR A 297 12.67 -6.31 -16.09
N ILE A 298 13.60 -6.70 -15.22
CA ILE A 298 13.39 -7.83 -14.30
C ILE A 298 12.30 -7.51 -13.26
N PRO A 299 12.32 -6.35 -12.56
CA PRO A 299 11.22 -5.94 -11.68
C PRO A 299 9.85 -5.97 -12.36
N TYR A 300 9.76 -5.49 -13.59
CA TYR A 300 8.51 -5.47 -14.36
C TYR A 300 8.00 -6.89 -14.67
N LEU A 301 8.88 -7.81 -15.08
CA LEU A 301 8.48 -9.21 -15.29
C LEU A 301 8.04 -9.90 -13.99
N ARG A 302 8.69 -9.59 -12.85
CA ARG A 302 8.26 -10.10 -11.54
C ARG A 302 6.90 -9.55 -11.14
N MET A 303 6.64 -8.27 -11.41
CA MET A 303 5.34 -7.65 -11.23
C MET A 303 4.26 -8.36 -12.06
N LEU A 304 4.49 -8.55 -13.36
CA LEU A 304 3.55 -9.25 -14.24
C LEU A 304 3.30 -10.70 -13.80
N ARG A 305 4.33 -11.40 -13.31
CA ARG A 305 4.17 -12.75 -12.75
C ARG A 305 3.21 -12.76 -11.56
N GLY A 306 3.33 -11.81 -10.64
CA GLY A 306 2.39 -11.67 -9.51
C GLY A 306 0.98 -11.30 -9.97
N LEU A 307 0.86 -10.43 -10.97
CA LEU A 307 -0.42 -10.03 -11.56
C LEU A 307 -1.07 -11.11 -12.44
N ALA A 308 -0.40 -12.22 -12.71
CA ALA A 308 -0.90 -13.35 -13.49
C ALA A 308 -1.41 -14.51 -12.62
N THR A 309 -1.70 -14.25 -11.33
CA THR A 309 -2.25 -15.25 -10.41
C THR A 309 -3.73 -15.51 -10.70
N GLY A 310 -4.06 -16.75 -11.04
CA GLY A 310 -5.42 -17.18 -11.40
C GLY A 310 -5.67 -17.23 -12.92
N PRO A 311 -6.67 -17.99 -13.38
CA PRO A 311 -6.88 -18.26 -14.81
C PRO A 311 -7.23 -17.01 -15.63
N GLN A 312 -8.03 -16.09 -15.08
CA GLN A 312 -8.42 -14.85 -15.75
C GLN A 312 -7.24 -13.88 -15.88
N CYS A 313 -6.54 -13.61 -14.77
CA CYS A 313 -5.33 -12.80 -14.73
C CYS A 313 -4.25 -13.31 -15.69
N ALA A 314 -4.01 -14.63 -15.72
CA ALA A 314 -3.07 -15.26 -16.65
C ALA A 314 -3.47 -15.04 -18.11
N HIS A 315 -4.77 -15.17 -18.43
CA HIS A 315 -5.27 -14.90 -19.78
C HIS A 315 -5.08 -13.43 -20.17
N TYR A 316 -5.40 -12.48 -19.28
CA TYR A 316 -5.19 -11.05 -19.56
C TYR A 316 -3.72 -10.70 -19.72
N CYS A 317 -2.84 -11.25 -18.88
CA CYS A 317 -1.40 -11.06 -19.01
C CYS A 317 -0.86 -11.62 -20.33
N PHE A 318 -1.33 -12.80 -20.76
CA PHE A 318 -0.97 -13.39 -22.05
C PHE A 318 -1.41 -12.51 -23.22
N SER A 319 -2.68 -12.07 -23.21
CA SER A 319 -3.24 -11.20 -24.25
C SER A 319 -2.54 -9.85 -24.30
N PHE A 320 -2.15 -9.31 -23.14
CA PHE A 320 -1.36 -8.08 -23.02
C PHE A 320 0.03 -8.21 -23.64
N LEU A 321 0.75 -9.32 -23.38
CA LEU A 321 2.09 -9.55 -23.92
C LEU A 321 2.12 -9.91 -25.42
N LYS A 322 0.98 -10.35 -25.95
CA LYS A 322 0.82 -10.68 -27.38
C LYS A 322 0.58 -9.43 -28.24
N ALA A 323 -0.08 -8.43 -27.68
CA ALA A 323 -0.46 -7.18 -28.36
C ALA A 323 0.76 -6.25 -28.55
#